data_AF-A0AAE3UJ95-F1
#
_entry.id   AF-A0AAE3UJ95-F1
#
_cell.length_a   1.000
_cell.length_b   1.000
_cell.length_c   1.000
_cell.angle_alpha   90.00
_cell.angle_beta   90.00
_cell.angle_gamma   90.00
#
_symmetry.space_group_name_H-M   'P 1'
#
loop_
_entity.id
_entity.type
_entity.pdbx_description
1 polymer ?
#
loop_
_entity_poly.entity_id
_entity_poly.type
_entity_poly.pdbx_seq_one_letter_code
_entity_poly.pdbx_strand_id
1 'polypeptide(L)'
;MQTQQKHFVWYGSAGSEGGPFMISSVEDYAQWKGSDEQLSERFRIRYDGPLVNELSPDFEMVQPIYFYSEASCKEFVLSLLKELYEKQPQLLMQVKKTVWDEVMNREYNILSPHATPDLIEKWMDTWLEHIGLQYNFLLEEKISFRLLMEAYTDYTHICEMYLNQDEIAIAPFGNDAQALFWDVQPNIVTLALEPTGSEVLFVTTQDIHKAKALEVIASSDKSYEVGTLNFPTGRGVLAWSPMTQGDLGAAAGLEPIADLNPPVQLNSLNILGVGTVFKVKAGNYAVTWGWDNVDEKEFAWVRISLKE
;
A
#
# COMPACT_ATOMS: atom_id res chain seq x y z
N MET A 1 -7.39 25.89 35.29
CA MET A 1 -6.41 26.32 34.25
C MET A 1 -7.10 26.14 32.92
N GLN A 2 -7.28 27.21 32.14
CA GLN A 2 -7.76 27.07 30.76
C GLN A 2 -6.60 26.48 29.95
N THR A 3 -6.76 25.26 29.48
CA THR A 3 -5.86 24.66 28.48
C THR A 3 -5.90 25.56 27.26
N GLN A 4 -4.79 26.24 26.99
CA GLN A 4 -4.66 27.10 25.82
C GLN A 4 -4.87 26.21 24.59
N GLN A 5 -5.96 26.43 23.86
CA GLN A 5 -6.32 25.59 22.72
C GLN A 5 -5.21 25.72 21.68
N LYS A 6 -4.51 24.60 21.42
CA LYS A 6 -3.41 24.60 20.45
C LYS A 6 -3.96 24.98 19.09
N HIS A 7 -3.31 25.95 18.44
CA HIS A 7 -3.74 26.46 17.15
C HIS A 7 -3.12 25.59 16.06
N PHE A 8 -3.89 24.76 15.35
CA PHE A 8 -3.39 23.99 14.22
C PHE A 8 -3.62 24.73 12.90
N VAL A 9 -2.66 24.62 11.98
CA VAL A 9 -2.77 25.12 10.60
C VAL A 9 -2.83 23.91 9.66
N TRP A 10 -3.79 23.90 8.74
CA TRP A 10 -3.97 22.80 7.77
C TRP A 10 -3.03 22.97 6.58
N TYR A 11 -2.26 21.93 6.24
CA TYR A 11 -1.17 22.02 5.26
C TYR A 11 -1.42 21.27 3.96
N GLY A 12 -2.07 20.11 4.00
CA GLY A 12 -2.25 19.29 2.79
C GLY A 12 -3.10 18.06 3.03
N SER A 13 -3.35 17.31 1.97
CA SER A 13 -4.13 16.07 2.02
C SER A 13 -3.53 14.99 1.12
N ALA A 14 -3.76 13.75 1.50
CA ALA A 14 -3.27 12.54 0.88
C ALA A 14 -4.42 11.54 0.77
N GLY A 15 -4.64 10.96 -0.40
CA GLY A 15 -5.69 9.98 -0.64
C GLY A 15 -5.11 8.59 -0.84
N SER A 16 -5.82 7.56 -0.36
CA SER A 16 -5.52 6.15 -0.62
C SER A 16 -6.74 5.49 -1.23
N GLU A 17 -6.56 4.72 -2.31
CA GLU A 17 -7.57 3.82 -2.88
C GLU A 17 -7.52 2.42 -2.25
N GLY A 18 -6.52 2.17 -1.41
CA GLY A 18 -6.33 0.91 -0.70
C GLY A 18 -4.90 0.77 -0.17
N GLY A 19 -4.78 0.17 1.02
CA GLY A 19 -3.51 0.00 1.73
C GLY A 19 -3.19 1.18 2.68
N PRO A 20 -2.37 0.94 3.71
CA PRO A 20 -2.06 1.92 4.73
C PRO A 20 -1.22 3.10 4.23
N PHE A 21 -1.47 4.26 4.82
CA PHE A 21 -0.54 5.38 4.79
C PHE A 21 0.72 5.04 5.56
N MET A 22 1.86 5.50 5.07
CA MET A 22 3.14 5.39 5.77
C MET A 22 3.62 6.78 6.20
N ILE A 23 3.87 6.95 7.49
CA ILE A 23 4.43 8.18 8.07
C ILE A 23 5.80 7.86 8.66
N SER A 24 6.83 8.53 8.17
CA SER A 24 8.21 8.30 8.61
C SER A 24 9.06 9.58 8.53
N SER A 25 10.28 9.54 9.04
CA SER A 25 11.26 10.58 8.75
C SER A 25 11.67 10.54 7.27
N VAL A 26 12.07 11.68 6.72
CA VAL A 26 12.56 11.72 5.34
C VAL A 26 13.83 10.87 5.18
N GLU A 27 14.68 10.81 6.21
CA GLU A 27 15.91 10.02 6.21
C GLU A 27 15.63 8.52 6.15
N ASP A 28 14.65 8.06 6.93
CA ASP A 28 14.25 6.66 6.97
C ASP A 28 13.56 6.25 5.68
N TYR A 29 12.64 7.09 5.19
CA TYR A 29 11.97 6.87 3.91
C TYR A 29 12.95 6.80 2.74
N ALA A 30 13.98 7.66 2.71
CA ALA A 30 14.99 7.66 1.64
C ALA A 30 15.86 6.38 1.63
N GLN A 31 15.91 5.64 2.73
CA GLN A 31 16.58 4.34 2.81
C GLN A 31 15.69 3.20 2.32
N TRP A 32 14.39 3.45 2.15
CA TRP A 32 13.47 2.43 1.70
C TRP A 32 13.70 2.07 0.23
N LYS A 33 14.04 0.82 -0.01
CA LYS A 33 14.20 0.30 -1.38
C LYS A 33 12.92 -0.36 -1.91
N GLY A 34 11.85 -0.41 -1.12
CA GLY A 34 10.63 -1.15 -1.45
C GLY A 34 10.73 -2.66 -1.18
N SER A 35 11.89 -3.18 -0.82
CA SER A 35 12.11 -4.59 -0.45
C SER A 35 13.31 -4.71 0.48
N ASP A 36 13.15 -5.47 1.55
CA ASP A 36 14.16 -5.87 2.51
C ASP A 36 14.94 -7.02 1.88
N GLU A 37 16.25 -6.89 1.86
CA GLU A 37 17.17 -7.91 1.36
C GLU A 37 17.06 -9.21 2.20
N GLN A 38 16.55 -9.12 3.43
CA GLN A 38 16.31 -10.24 4.35
C GLN A 38 14.93 -10.86 4.26
N LEU A 39 13.92 -10.17 3.72
CA LEU A 39 12.66 -10.79 3.33
C LEU A 39 12.95 -11.68 2.12
N SER A 40 13.38 -12.88 2.44
CA SER A 40 13.84 -13.89 1.50
C SER A 40 12.74 -14.33 0.52
N GLU A 41 11.48 -13.99 0.79
CA GLU A 41 10.32 -14.21 -0.06
C GLU A 41 10.16 -13.03 -1.03
N ARG A 42 10.24 -13.31 -2.32
CA ARG A 42 10.17 -12.28 -3.37
C ARG A 42 8.80 -12.18 -4.00
N PHE A 43 8.06 -13.29 -3.99
CA PHE A 43 6.80 -13.40 -4.71
C PHE A 43 5.73 -13.97 -3.80
N ARG A 44 4.59 -13.30 -3.81
CA ARG A 44 3.34 -13.73 -3.18
C ARG A 44 2.38 -14.11 -4.29
N ILE A 45 1.85 -15.32 -4.25
CA ILE A 45 0.77 -15.77 -5.13
C ILE A 45 -0.51 -15.92 -4.32
N ARG A 46 -1.59 -15.32 -4.84
CA ARG A 46 -2.96 -15.52 -4.39
C ARG A 46 -3.79 -16.04 -5.54
N TYR A 47 -4.67 -17.00 -5.29
CA TYR A 47 -5.71 -17.34 -6.23
C TYR A 47 -7.05 -17.63 -5.56
N ASP A 48 -8.12 -17.24 -6.24
CA ASP A 48 -9.50 -17.38 -5.77
C ASP A 48 -10.45 -17.77 -6.93
N GLY A 49 -11.69 -18.11 -6.57
CA GLY A 49 -12.75 -18.41 -7.54
C GLY A 49 -13.33 -19.83 -7.40
N PRO A 50 -14.47 -20.10 -8.07
CA PRO A 50 -15.16 -21.40 -7.98
C PRO A 50 -14.26 -22.61 -8.28
N LEU A 51 -13.32 -22.45 -9.22
CA LEU A 51 -12.47 -23.53 -9.69
C LEU A 51 -11.34 -23.91 -8.75
N VAL A 52 -11.04 -23.10 -7.74
CA VAL A 52 -10.08 -23.47 -6.70
C VAL A 52 -10.50 -24.78 -6.04
N ASN A 53 -11.80 -25.00 -5.85
CA ASN A 53 -12.35 -26.23 -5.27
C ASN A 53 -12.27 -27.44 -6.21
N GLU A 54 -11.96 -27.21 -7.50
CA GLU A 54 -11.78 -28.29 -8.47
C GLU A 54 -10.31 -28.69 -8.58
N LEU A 55 -9.36 -27.89 -8.08
CA LEU A 55 -7.92 -28.19 -8.12
C LEU A 55 -7.56 -29.42 -7.29
N SER A 56 -6.43 -30.03 -7.60
CA SER A 56 -5.87 -31.13 -6.82
C SER A 56 -5.48 -30.65 -5.42
N PRO A 57 -5.41 -31.57 -4.44
CA PRO A 57 -4.96 -31.25 -3.09
C PRO A 57 -3.57 -30.61 -3.02
N ASP A 58 -2.74 -30.76 -4.05
CA ASP A 58 -1.44 -30.09 -4.15
C ASP A 58 -1.57 -28.56 -4.22
N PHE A 59 -2.76 -28.05 -4.57
CA PHE A 59 -3.12 -26.63 -4.56
C PHE A 59 -4.09 -26.25 -3.42
N GLU A 60 -4.43 -27.17 -2.51
CA GLU A 60 -5.20 -26.85 -1.28
C GLU A 60 -4.32 -26.19 -0.20
N MET A 61 -3.26 -25.46 -0.59
CA MET A 61 -2.39 -24.76 0.34
C MET A 61 -3.07 -23.55 0.95
N VAL A 62 -2.69 -23.22 2.20
CA VAL A 62 -3.08 -21.96 2.84
C VAL A 62 -2.60 -20.80 1.97
N GLN A 63 -3.54 -20.04 1.43
CA GLN A 63 -3.27 -18.82 0.67
C GLN A 63 -3.02 -17.66 1.64
N PRO A 64 -2.13 -16.71 1.29
CA PRO A 64 -1.24 -16.69 0.12
C PRO A 64 -0.08 -17.70 0.18
N ILE A 65 0.48 -18.04 -0.98
CA ILE A 65 1.71 -18.87 -1.09
C ILE A 65 2.90 -17.96 -1.37
N TYR A 66 3.99 -18.19 -0.64
CA TYR A 66 5.22 -17.39 -0.73
C TYR A 66 6.35 -18.17 -1.40
N PHE A 67 7.14 -17.48 -2.22
CA PHE A 67 8.27 -18.05 -2.93
C PHE A 67 9.55 -17.25 -2.72
N TYR A 68 10.61 -17.97 -2.37
CA TYR A 68 11.95 -17.42 -2.15
C TYR A 68 12.77 -17.25 -3.44
N SER A 69 12.34 -17.88 -4.52
CA SER A 69 13.00 -17.78 -5.81
C SER A 69 12.00 -17.60 -6.95
N GLU A 70 12.42 -16.85 -7.95
CA GLU A 70 11.64 -16.68 -9.18
C GLU A 70 11.40 -18.02 -9.88
N ALA A 71 12.42 -18.89 -9.93
CA ALA A 71 12.30 -20.22 -10.53
C ALA A 71 11.19 -21.06 -9.86
N SER A 72 11.15 -21.12 -8.53
CA SER A 72 10.12 -21.89 -7.80
C SER A 72 8.73 -21.28 -7.99
N CYS A 73 8.63 -19.95 -7.99
CA CYS A 73 7.39 -19.23 -8.30
C CYS A 73 6.90 -19.61 -9.71
N LYS A 74 7.82 -19.62 -10.68
CA LYS A 74 7.51 -19.99 -12.06
C LYS A 74 7.03 -21.44 -12.17
N GLU A 75 7.74 -22.39 -11.57
CA GLU A 75 7.36 -23.80 -11.58
C GLU A 75 5.96 -24.04 -10.99
N PHE A 76 5.63 -23.33 -9.90
CA PHE A 76 4.32 -23.40 -9.28
C PHE A 76 3.21 -22.90 -10.22
N VAL A 77 3.38 -21.71 -10.80
CA VAL A 77 2.39 -21.14 -11.73
C VAL A 77 2.19 -22.05 -12.94
N LEU A 78 3.26 -22.57 -13.52
CA LEU A 78 3.17 -23.48 -14.67
C LEU A 78 2.37 -24.74 -14.34
N SER A 79 2.59 -25.29 -13.15
CA SER A 79 1.86 -26.47 -12.67
C SER A 79 0.39 -26.15 -12.45
N LEU A 80 0.07 -25.00 -11.86
CA LEU A 80 -1.29 -24.52 -11.64
C LEU A 80 -2.05 -24.30 -12.96
N LEU A 81 -1.43 -23.62 -13.92
CA LEU A 81 -2.03 -23.36 -15.24
C LEU A 81 -2.26 -24.65 -16.03
N LYS A 82 -1.32 -25.59 -15.93
CA LYS A 82 -1.47 -26.92 -16.55
C LYS A 82 -2.68 -27.65 -15.98
N GLU A 83 -2.86 -27.65 -14.66
CA GLU A 83 -4.01 -28.30 -14.05
C GLU A 83 -5.34 -27.62 -14.40
N LEU A 84 -5.38 -26.29 -14.39
CA LEU A 84 -6.56 -25.53 -14.84
C LEU A 84 -6.93 -25.87 -16.29
N TYR A 85 -5.94 -26.02 -17.16
CA TYR A 85 -6.16 -26.43 -18.55
C TYR A 85 -6.73 -27.85 -18.67
N GLU A 86 -6.21 -28.80 -17.90
CA GLU A 86 -6.69 -30.17 -17.92
C GLU A 86 -8.15 -30.30 -17.44
N LYS A 87 -8.55 -29.50 -16.44
CA LYS A 87 -9.92 -29.53 -15.89
C LYS A 87 -10.91 -28.73 -16.73
N GLN A 88 -10.48 -27.57 -17.22
CA GLN A 88 -11.37 -26.59 -17.86
C GLN A 88 -10.66 -25.94 -19.05
N PRO A 89 -10.42 -26.69 -20.15
CA PRO A 89 -9.61 -26.22 -21.28
C PRO A 89 -10.16 -24.95 -21.96
N GLN A 90 -11.46 -24.70 -21.81
CA GLN A 90 -12.18 -23.52 -22.31
C GLN A 90 -11.84 -22.19 -21.60
N LEU A 91 -11.28 -22.21 -20.39
CA LEU A 91 -10.92 -20.99 -19.65
C LEU A 91 -9.74 -20.23 -20.28
N LEU A 92 -8.73 -20.96 -20.76
CA LEU A 92 -7.57 -20.36 -21.40
C LEU A 92 -7.91 -19.70 -22.74
N MET A 93 -9.04 -20.05 -23.35
CA MET A 93 -9.50 -19.41 -24.58
C MET A 93 -10.04 -17.99 -24.36
N GLN A 94 -10.47 -17.61 -23.14
CA GLN A 94 -11.03 -16.29 -22.85
C GLN A 94 -10.05 -15.33 -22.16
N VAL A 95 -9.10 -15.84 -21.35
CA VAL A 95 -7.95 -15.05 -20.87
C VAL A 95 -7.17 -14.42 -22.01
N LYS A 96 -7.23 -15.05 -23.21
CA LYS A 96 -6.73 -14.48 -24.45
C LYS A 96 -7.11 -13.02 -24.55
N LYS A 97 -8.38 -12.57 -24.55
CA LYS A 97 -8.67 -11.19 -24.98
C LYS A 97 -7.94 -10.08 -24.21
N THR A 98 -7.86 -10.16 -22.87
CA THR A 98 -7.23 -9.11 -22.04
C THR A 98 -5.70 -9.20 -22.07
N VAL A 99 -5.14 -10.42 -21.95
CA VAL A 99 -3.69 -10.64 -22.05
C VAL A 99 -3.20 -10.43 -23.48
N TRP A 100 -4.03 -10.71 -24.47
CA TRP A 100 -3.81 -10.49 -25.90
C TRP A 100 -3.73 -9.01 -26.19
N ASP A 101 -4.61 -8.16 -25.69
CA ASP A 101 -4.51 -6.72 -25.97
C ASP A 101 -3.24 -6.09 -25.33
N GLU A 102 -2.77 -6.62 -24.19
CA GLU A 102 -1.57 -6.15 -23.48
C GLU A 102 -0.25 -6.72 -24.09
N VAL A 103 -0.24 -8.00 -24.47
CA VAL A 103 0.88 -8.69 -25.13
C VAL A 103 0.99 -8.34 -26.62
N MET A 104 -0.13 -8.22 -27.34
CA MET A 104 -0.17 -7.89 -28.79
C MET A 104 0.19 -6.43 -29.09
N ASN A 105 0.05 -5.51 -28.12
CA ASN A 105 0.56 -4.15 -28.27
C ASN A 105 2.10 -4.08 -28.23
N ARG A 106 2.80 -5.10 -27.71
CA ARG A 106 4.27 -5.15 -27.71
C ARG A 106 4.87 -5.96 -28.85
N GLU A 107 4.33 -7.12 -29.24
CA GLU A 107 4.88 -7.88 -30.39
C GLU A 107 3.83 -8.67 -31.16
N TYR A 108 3.75 -8.37 -32.46
CA TYR A 108 2.83 -8.96 -33.44
C TYR A 108 3.34 -10.33 -33.91
N ASN A 109 2.75 -11.40 -33.40
CA ASN A 109 2.31 -12.62 -34.12
C ASN A 109 2.31 -13.84 -33.18
N ILE A 110 1.31 -14.70 -33.40
CA ILE A 110 1.14 -16.07 -32.90
C ILE A 110 0.47 -16.13 -31.51
N LEU A 111 -0.86 -16.38 -31.44
CA LEU A 111 -1.42 -17.53 -30.68
C LEU A 111 -2.65 -18.16 -31.32
N SER A 112 -2.38 -19.33 -31.91
CA SER A 112 -3.30 -20.42 -32.24
C SER A 112 -3.57 -21.30 -30.99
N PRO A 113 -4.25 -22.46 -31.05
CA PRO A 113 -4.50 -23.37 -29.92
C PRO A 113 -3.25 -24.17 -29.44
N HIS A 114 -2.06 -23.59 -29.55
CA HIS A 114 -0.78 -24.23 -29.24
C HIS A 114 0.04 -23.35 -28.32
N ALA A 115 -0.45 -23.05 -27.11
CA ALA A 115 0.39 -22.43 -26.10
C ALA A 115 1.56 -23.39 -25.80
N THR A 116 2.73 -23.09 -26.36
CA THR A 116 3.96 -23.85 -26.14
C THR A 116 4.55 -23.44 -24.79
N PRO A 117 5.36 -24.30 -24.15
CA PRO A 117 6.11 -23.93 -22.94
C PRO A 117 6.82 -22.58 -23.06
N ASP A 118 7.51 -22.32 -24.18
CA ASP A 118 8.22 -21.06 -24.46
C ASP A 118 7.33 -19.81 -24.40
N LEU A 119 6.06 -19.94 -24.79
CA LEU A 119 5.12 -18.83 -24.73
C LEU A 119 4.70 -18.55 -23.29
N ILE A 120 4.43 -19.61 -22.52
CA ILE A 120 4.06 -19.45 -21.12
C ILE A 120 5.24 -18.85 -20.36
N GLU A 121 6.46 -19.28 -20.68
CA GLU A 121 7.71 -18.69 -20.16
C GLU A 121 7.82 -17.20 -20.53
N LYS A 122 7.61 -16.81 -21.79
CA LYS A 122 7.64 -15.39 -22.20
C LYS A 122 6.54 -14.56 -21.53
N TRP A 123 5.34 -15.12 -21.38
CA TRP A 123 4.25 -14.48 -20.63
C TRP A 123 4.65 -14.28 -19.17
N MET A 124 5.29 -15.28 -18.56
CA MET A 124 5.76 -15.21 -17.18
C MET A 124 6.90 -14.23 -16.99
N ASP A 125 7.85 -14.16 -17.93
CA ASP A 125 8.90 -13.15 -17.92
C ASP A 125 8.31 -11.74 -18.00
N THR A 126 7.36 -11.53 -18.93
CA THR A 126 6.64 -10.25 -19.03
C THR A 126 5.85 -9.96 -17.75
N TRP A 127 5.21 -10.97 -17.17
CA TRP A 127 4.44 -10.84 -15.94
C TRP A 127 5.33 -10.52 -14.72
N LEU A 128 6.51 -11.11 -14.63
CA LEU A 128 7.50 -10.83 -13.59
C LEU A 128 8.16 -9.46 -13.75
N GLU A 129 8.33 -8.97 -14.97
CA GLU A 129 8.74 -7.59 -15.22
C GLU A 129 7.71 -6.57 -14.72
N HIS A 130 6.44 -6.97 -14.63
CA HIS A 130 5.30 -6.14 -14.20
C HIS A 130 4.69 -6.68 -12.90
N ILE A 131 5.50 -6.68 -11.85
CA ILE A 131 5.11 -7.01 -10.48
C ILE A 131 3.81 -6.27 -10.09
N GLY A 132 2.76 -7.00 -9.70
CA GLY A 132 1.48 -6.42 -9.24
C GLY A 132 0.26 -6.66 -10.14
N LEU A 133 0.33 -7.58 -11.13
CA LEU A 133 -0.78 -7.84 -12.05
C LEU A 133 -1.75 -8.93 -11.55
N GLN A 134 -3.05 -8.65 -11.72
CA GLN A 134 -4.17 -9.57 -11.48
C GLN A 134 -4.68 -10.15 -12.81
N TYR A 135 -4.82 -11.47 -12.88
CA TYR A 135 -5.38 -12.18 -14.02
C TYR A 135 -6.69 -12.85 -13.67
N ASN A 136 -7.75 -12.48 -14.38
CA ASN A 136 -9.07 -13.08 -14.22
C ASN A 136 -9.33 -14.05 -15.38
N PHE A 137 -9.56 -15.31 -15.05
CA PHE A 137 -9.98 -16.38 -15.96
C PHE A 137 -11.50 -16.42 -15.92
N LEU A 138 -12.13 -16.14 -17.06
CA LEU A 138 -13.57 -16.03 -17.18
C LEU A 138 -14.17 -17.29 -17.82
N LEU A 139 -15.35 -17.69 -17.33
CA LEU A 139 -16.27 -18.61 -18.00
C LEU A 139 -17.62 -17.91 -18.08
N GLU A 140 -18.17 -17.78 -19.30
CA GLU A 140 -19.46 -17.10 -19.52
C GLU A 140 -19.51 -15.70 -18.87
N GLU A 141 -18.44 -14.92 -19.03
CA GLU A 141 -18.29 -13.56 -18.47
C GLU A 141 -18.21 -13.48 -16.93
N LYS A 142 -18.15 -14.62 -16.22
CA LYS A 142 -17.94 -14.67 -14.76
C LYS A 142 -16.52 -15.07 -14.44
N ILE A 143 -15.94 -14.45 -13.40
CA ILE A 143 -14.63 -14.86 -12.87
C ILE A 143 -14.75 -16.27 -12.31
N SER A 144 -14.13 -17.23 -12.98
CA SER A 144 -14.09 -18.63 -12.56
C SER A 144 -12.80 -18.95 -11.80
N PHE A 145 -11.73 -18.25 -12.12
CA PHE A 145 -10.47 -18.32 -11.41
C PHE A 145 -9.78 -16.95 -11.48
N ARG A 146 -9.15 -16.51 -10.39
CA ARG A 146 -8.31 -15.33 -10.35
C ARG A 146 -6.94 -15.74 -9.89
N LEU A 147 -5.91 -15.27 -10.57
CA LEU A 147 -4.51 -15.42 -10.17
C LEU A 147 -3.91 -14.04 -9.96
N LEU A 148 -3.30 -13.82 -8.81
CA LEU A 148 -2.64 -12.58 -8.46
C LEU A 148 -1.23 -12.90 -7.99
N MET A 149 -0.24 -12.27 -8.62
CA MET A 149 1.16 -12.37 -8.20
C MET A 149 1.68 -10.97 -7.91
N GLU A 150 2.19 -10.81 -6.70
CA GLU A 150 2.65 -9.54 -6.17
C GLU A 150 4.08 -9.73 -5.64
N ALA A 151 4.90 -8.67 -5.70
CA ALA A 151 6.13 -8.71 -4.93
C ALA A 151 5.77 -8.74 -3.46
N TYR A 152 6.44 -9.63 -2.73
CA TYR A 152 6.38 -9.57 -1.29
C TYR A 152 7.36 -8.50 -0.80
N THR A 153 6.85 -7.27 -0.73
CA THR A 153 7.60 -6.11 -0.26
C THR A 153 7.54 -6.00 1.26
N ASP A 154 8.43 -5.22 1.86
CA ASP A 154 8.37 -4.88 3.30
C ASP A 154 7.03 -4.28 3.65
N TYR A 155 6.52 -3.44 2.75
CA TYR A 155 5.20 -2.86 2.92
C TYR A 155 4.12 -3.95 2.98
N THR A 156 4.17 -4.92 2.08
CA THR A 156 3.23 -6.06 2.07
C THR A 156 3.36 -6.89 3.35
N HIS A 157 4.60 -7.20 3.74
CA HIS A 157 4.89 -7.92 4.97
C HIS A 157 4.36 -7.18 6.21
N ILE A 158 4.58 -5.87 6.27
CA ILE A 158 4.11 -5.02 7.36
C ILE A 158 2.59 -4.98 7.42
N CYS A 159 1.93 -4.84 6.26
CA CYS A 159 0.47 -4.87 6.19
C CYS A 159 -0.08 -6.19 6.75
N GLU A 160 0.51 -7.32 6.38
CA GLU A 160 0.04 -8.63 6.86
C GLU A 160 0.38 -8.88 8.33
N MET A 161 1.56 -8.50 8.78
CA MET A 161 2.02 -8.80 10.13
C MET A 161 1.39 -7.92 11.19
N TYR A 162 1.20 -6.63 10.88
CA TYR A 162 0.82 -5.64 11.88
C TYR A 162 -0.58 -5.10 11.70
N LEU A 163 -1.14 -5.12 10.49
CA LEU A 163 -2.45 -4.50 10.22
C LEU A 163 -3.60 -5.50 10.08
N ASN A 164 -3.31 -6.81 10.08
CA ASN A 164 -4.35 -7.83 10.09
C ASN A 164 -5.18 -7.85 11.40
N GLN A 165 -4.69 -7.20 12.46
CA GLN A 165 -5.36 -7.12 13.77
C GLN A 165 -5.65 -5.69 14.22
N ASP A 166 -4.85 -4.72 13.77
CA ASP A 166 -4.92 -3.32 14.19
C ASP A 166 -5.00 -2.38 12.97
N GLU A 167 -5.75 -1.28 13.07
CA GLU A 167 -5.82 -0.27 11.98
C GLU A 167 -4.53 0.56 11.87
N ILE A 168 -3.69 0.52 12.91
CA ILE A 168 -2.49 1.33 13.00
C ILE A 168 -1.37 0.61 13.74
N ALA A 169 -0.14 0.72 13.22
CA ALA A 169 1.03 0.13 13.86
C ALA A 169 2.29 0.94 13.57
N ILE A 170 3.23 0.96 14.52
CA ILE A 170 4.62 1.35 14.23
C ILE A 170 5.41 0.08 13.96
N ALA A 171 5.97 -0.02 12.76
CA ALA A 171 6.70 -1.18 12.31
C ALA A 171 8.07 -0.79 11.73
N PRO A 172 9.07 -1.69 11.86
CA PRO A 172 10.32 -1.51 11.14
C PRO A 172 10.11 -1.71 9.64
N PHE A 173 10.87 -1.00 8.82
CA PHE A 173 10.94 -1.21 7.37
C PHE A 173 12.37 -0.96 6.87
N GLY A 174 12.79 -1.64 5.80
CA GLY A 174 14.17 -1.53 5.31
C GLY A 174 15.24 -1.82 6.37
N ASN A 175 16.34 -1.07 6.35
CA ASN A 175 17.48 -1.25 7.25
C ASN A 175 17.28 -0.49 8.58
N ASP A 176 16.51 -1.05 9.51
CA ASP A 176 16.28 -0.51 10.87
C ASP A 176 15.50 0.83 10.93
N ALA A 177 14.91 1.27 9.83
CA ALA A 177 14.03 2.43 9.81
C ALA A 177 12.67 2.11 10.44
N GLN A 178 11.98 3.13 10.96
CA GLN A 178 10.66 2.99 11.58
C GLN A 178 9.63 3.91 10.93
N ALA A 179 8.45 3.36 10.67
CA ALA A 179 7.31 4.11 10.20
C ALA A 179 6.06 3.75 10.98
N LEU A 180 5.15 4.70 11.02
CA LEU A 180 3.77 4.46 11.35
C LEU A 180 3.03 4.07 10.08
N PHE A 181 2.39 2.92 10.11
CA PHE A 181 1.48 2.44 9.08
C PHE A 181 0.07 2.59 9.59
N TRP A 182 -0.79 3.22 8.79
CA TRP A 182 -2.16 3.53 9.18
C TRP A 182 -3.13 3.16 8.05
N ASP A 183 -3.83 2.04 8.21
CA ASP A 183 -4.90 1.63 7.31
C ASP A 183 -6.16 2.42 7.64
N VAL A 184 -6.59 3.25 6.68
CA VAL A 184 -7.81 4.04 6.79
C VAL A 184 -8.85 3.64 5.76
N GLN A 185 -8.66 2.48 5.11
CA GLN A 185 -9.46 2.04 3.96
C GLN A 185 -9.40 3.13 2.85
N PRO A 186 -10.22 3.06 1.78
CA PRO A 186 -10.25 4.14 0.80
C PRO A 186 -10.70 5.45 1.44
N ASN A 187 -9.77 6.39 1.68
CA ASN A 187 -10.04 7.64 2.39
C ASN A 187 -9.02 8.74 2.07
N ILE A 188 -9.35 9.97 2.46
CA ILE A 188 -8.48 11.15 2.38
C ILE A 188 -8.04 11.54 3.79
N VAL A 189 -6.73 11.51 4.00
CA VAL A 189 -6.07 11.99 5.21
C VAL A 189 -5.62 13.44 4.99
N THR A 190 -6.06 14.35 5.86
CA THR A 190 -5.58 15.74 5.89
C THR A 190 -4.58 15.92 7.03
N LEU A 191 -3.49 16.62 6.74
CA LEU A 191 -2.42 17.03 7.65
C LEU A 191 -2.68 18.43 8.24
N ALA A 192 -2.50 18.56 9.55
CA ALA A 192 -2.37 19.82 10.27
C ALA A 192 -1.08 19.88 11.09
N LEU A 193 -0.46 21.05 11.18
CA LEU A 193 0.74 21.28 11.99
C LEU A 193 0.47 22.33 13.06
N GLU A 194 1.05 22.11 14.22
CA GLU A 194 1.15 23.12 15.28
C GLU A 194 2.28 24.11 14.91
N PRO A 195 2.08 25.44 15.02
CA PRO A 195 3.03 26.46 14.55
C PRO A 195 4.45 26.37 15.13
N THR A 196 4.62 25.88 16.36
CA THR A 196 5.97 25.68 16.91
C THR A 196 6.65 24.41 16.38
N GLY A 197 5.94 23.61 15.59
CA GLY A 197 6.41 22.33 15.06
C GLY A 197 6.53 21.25 16.12
N SER A 198 5.87 21.40 17.27
CA SER A 198 5.91 20.42 18.36
C SER A 198 4.90 19.29 18.18
N GLU A 199 3.89 19.48 17.33
CA GLU A 199 2.85 18.49 17.07
C GLU A 199 2.43 18.46 15.61
N VAL A 200 2.05 17.26 15.19
CA VAL A 200 1.42 16.97 13.90
C VAL A 200 0.11 16.24 14.15
N LEU A 201 -0.90 16.56 13.36
CA LEU A 201 -2.19 15.90 13.38
C LEU A 201 -2.56 15.43 11.98
N PHE A 202 -2.93 14.17 11.85
CA PHE A 202 -3.53 13.59 10.65
C PHE A 202 -4.97 13.22 10.96
N VAL A 203 -5.90 13.50 10.06
CA VAL A 203 -7.34 13.27 10.26
C VAL A 203 -7.93 12.69 8.97
N THR A 204 -8.77 11.66 9.07
CA THR A 204 -9.58 11.22 7.92
C THR A 204 -10.71 12.24 7.69
N THR A 205 -10.81 12.78 6.48
CA THR A 205 -11.54 14.04 6.22
C THR A 205 -12.59 13.97 5.13
N GLN A 206 -13.02 12.77 4.70
CA GLN A 206 -14.24 12.69 3.90
C GLN A 206 -15.40 13.28 4.71
N ASP A 207 -15.81 14.49 4.34
CA ASP A 207 -16.99 15.22 4.81
C ASP A 207 -17.00 15.83 6.23
N ILE A 208 -15.86 15.99 6.90
CA ILE A 208 -15.85 16.60 8.25
C ILE A 208 -15.34 18.04 8.24
N HIS A 209 -16.08 18.91 8.93
CA HIS A 209 -15.65 20.29 9.13
C HIS A 209 -14.41 20.34 10.04
N LYS A 210 -13.27 20.72 9.47
CA LYS A 210 -11.94 20.77 10.11
C LYS A 210 -11.91 21.37 11.52
N ALA A 211 -12.61 22.48 11.75
CA ALA A 211 -12.65 23.11 13.08
C ALA A 211 -13.33 22.22 14.13
N LYS A 212 -14.38 21.49 13.74
CA LYS A 212 -15.11 20.59 14.62
C LYS A 212 -14.32 19.32 14.93
N ALA A 213 -13.55 18.82 13.95
CA ALA A 213 -12.59 17.74 14.18
C ALA A 213 -11.59 18.11 15.28
N LEU A 214 -11.01 19.32 15.25
CA LEU A 214 -10.05 19.77 16.27
C LEU A 214 -10.68 19.85 17.67
N GLU A 215 -11.92 20.32 17.78
CA GLU A 215 -12.64 20.35 19.06
C GLU A 215 -12.85 18.95 19.63
N VAL A 216 -13.34 18.01 18.79
CA VAL A 216 -13.58 16.63 19.21
C VAL A 216 -12.27 15.95 19.60
N ILE A 217 -11.23 16.06 18.78
CA ILE A 217 -9.89 15.49 19.04
C ILE A 217 -9.28 16.03 20.34
N ALA A 218 -9.51 17.30 20.68
CA ALA A 218 -9.02 17.87 21.93
C ALA A 218 -9.74 17.33 23.17
N SER A 219 -10.99 16.89 23.03
CA SER A 219 -11.82 16.34 24.12
C SER A 219 -11.94 14.82 24.13
N SER A 220 -11.45 14.13 23.10
CA SER A 220 -11.70 12.70 22.91
C SER A 220 -10.99 11.87 23.98
N ASP A 221 -11.74 10.96 24.60
CA ASP A 221 -11.25 9.92 25.51
C ASP A 221 -11.00 8.59 24.79
N LYS A 222 -11.38 8.48 23.51
CA LYS A 222 -11.21 7.31 22.64
C LYS A 222 -9.86 7.37 21.92
N SER A 223 -8.79 7.30 22.69
CA SER A 223 -7.44 7.27 22.13
C SER A 223 -6.50 6.38 22.92
N TYR A 224 -5.45 5.89 22.26
CA TYR A 224 -4.36 5.15 22.90
C TYR A 224 -3.01 5.47 22.29
N GLU A 225 -1.95 5.23 23.07
CA GLU A 225 -0.56 5.36 22.61
C GLU A 225 -0.21 4.18 21.70
N VAL A 226 0.22 4.48 20.47
CA VAL A 226 0.68 3.50 19.49
C VAL A 226 2.17 3.23 19.68
N GLY A 227 2.95 4.28 19.99
CA GLY A 227 4.38 4.16 20.24
C GLY A 227 5.14 5.47 20.00
N THR A 228 6.36 5.38 19.49
CA THR A 228 7.24 6.54 19.28
C THR A 228 7.79 6.55 17.86
N LEU A 229 7.84 7.74 17.24
CA LEU A 229 8.56 7.99 15.99
C LEU A 229 9.69 8.99 16.23
N ASN A 230 10.78 8.88 15.48
CA ASN A 230 11.89 9.83 15.52
C ASN A 230 11.94 10.64 14.22
N PHE A 231 12.02 11.96 14.33
CA PHE A 231 12.31 12.86 13.22
C PHE A 231 13.65 13.54 13.48
N PRO A 232 14.79 12.94 13.13
CA PRO A 232 16.11 13.43 13.54
C PRO A 232 16.45 14.81 12.96
N THR A 233 15.93 15.14 11.78
CA THR A 233 16.12 16.45 11.13
C THR A 233 14.89 17.35 11.23
N GLY A 234 13.84 16.88 11.91
CA GLY A 234 12.54 17.57 11.94
C GLY A 234 11.81 17.54 10.58
N ARG A 235 12.12 16.59 9.71
CA ARG A 235 11.43 16.40 8.43
C ARG A 235 10.71 15.06 8.43
N GLY A 236 9.42 15.09 8.16
CA GLY A 236 8.60 13.89 8.02
C GLY A 236 7.97 13.81 6.63
N VAL A 237 7.61 12.59 6.25
CA VAL A 237 6.90 12.28 5.01
C VAL A 237 5.64 11.51 5.32
N LEU A 238 4.58 11.80 4.58
CA LEU A 238 3.38 10.98 4.46
C LEU A 238 3.39 10.40 3.04
N ALA A 239 3.53 9.09 2.92
CA ALA A 239 3.48 8.36 1.66
C ALA A 239 2.20 7.51 1.57
N TRP A 240 1.71 7.28 0.36
CA TRP A 240 0.42 6.63 0.09
C TRP A 240 0.48 5.58 -1.04
N SER A 241 -0.57 4.78 -1.16
CA SER A 241 -0.91 4.02 -2.37
C SER A 241 -1.88 4.83 -3.25
N PRO A 242 -1.58 5.05 -4.55
CA PRO A 242 -2.18 6.15 -5.31
C PRO A 242 -3.69 6.01 -5.54
N MET A 243 -4.45 7.07 -5.22
CA MET A 243 -5.74 7.34 -5.87
C MET A 243 -5.49 7.88 -7.29
N THR A 244 -6.44 7.67 -8.20
CA THR A 244 -6.42 8.32 -9.51
C THR A 244 -6.42 9.85 -9.36
N GLN A 245 -5.57 10.55 -10.13
CA GLN A 245 -5.38 12.01 -10.05
C GLN A 245 -6.66 12.86 -10.17
N GLY A 246 -7.77 12.28 -10.64
CA GLY A 246 -9.06 12.96 -10.77
C GLY A 246 -9.72 13.28 -9.42
N ASP A 247 -9.44 12.49 -8.38
CA ASP A 247 -10.08 12.61 -7.06
C ASP A 247 -9.26 13.42 -6.05
N LEU A 248 -7.95 13.51 -6.28
CA LEU A 248 -7.07 14.43 -5.58
C LEU A 248 -7.17 15.79 -6.29
N GLY A 249 -8.07 16.66 -5.82
CA GLY A 249 -8.13 18.04 -6.30
C GLY A 249 -6.74 18.69 -6.38
N ALA A 250 -6.54 19.65 -7.29
CA ALA A 250 -5.26 20.22 -7.75
C ALA A 250 -4.29 20.84 -6.69
N ALA A 251 -4.44 20.50 -5.40
CA ALA A 251 -3.75 21.08 -4.26
C ALA A 251 -2.73 20.15 -3.58
N ALA A 252 -2.50 18.91 -4.04
CA ALA A 252 -1.39 18.09 -3.53
C ALA A 252 -0.06 18.57 -4.15
N GLY A 253 0.46 19.68 -3.63
CA GLY A 253 1.70 20.29 -4.10
C GLY A 253 2.88 19.37 -3.84
N LEU A 254 3.46 18.82 -4.91
CA LEU A 254 4.79 18.19 -4.92
C LEU A 254 5.92 19.22 -4.69
N GLU A 255 5.60 20.51 -4.58
CA GLU A 255 6.57 21.59 -4.37
C GLU A 255 7.56 21.36 -3.20
N PRO A 256 7.16 20.79 -2.03
CA PRO A 256 8.10 20.51 -0.94
C PRO A 256 9.15 19.42 -1.27
N ILE A 257 8.89 18.57 -2.27
CA ILE A 257 9.81 17.50 -2.68
C ILE A 257 10.98 18.07 -3.48
N ALA A 258 10.76 19.15 -4.24
CA ALA A 258 11.78 19.81 -5.05
C ALA A 258 12.85 20.51 -4.19
N ASP A 259 12.51 20.91 -2.97
CA ASP A 259 13.41 21.57 -2.03
C ASP A 259 14.23 20.57 -1.17
N LEU A 260 14.03 19.27 -1.33
CA LEU A 260 14.83 18.25 -0.64
C LEU A 260 16.23 18.17 -1.26
N ASN A 261 17.26 18.24 -0.42
CA ASN A 261 18.66 18.09 -0.83
C ASN A 261 19.33 16.93 -0.07
N PRO A 262 19.71 15.83 -0.75
CA PRO A 262 19.43 15.56 -2.17
C PRO A 262 17.94 15.29 -2.42
N PRO A 263 17.44 15.46 -3.65
CA PRO A 263 16.07 15.10 -4.00
C PRO A 263 15.83 13.61 -3.69
N VAL A 264 14.70 13.29 -3.08
CA VAL A 264 14.31 11.89 -2.86
C VAL A 264 14.01 11.28 -4.24
N GLN A 265 14.86 10.35 -4.68
CA GLN A 265 14.66 9.65 -5.94
C GLN A 265 13.51 8.65 -5.78
N LEU A 266 12.33 8.98 -6.30
CA LEU A 266 11.15 8.10 -6.36
C LEU A 266 11.27 7.08 -7.51
N ASN A 267 12.46 6.48 -7.68
CA ASN A 267 12.80 5.70 -8.87
C ASN A 267 12.46 4.20 -8.73
N SER A 268 11.29 3.85 -8.20
CA SER A 268 10.80 2.49 -8.38
C SER A 268 9.30 2.48 -8.64
N LEU A 269 8.90 1.62 -9.59
CA LEU A 269 7.51 1.38 -9.99
C LEU A 269 6.63 0.87 -8.82
N ASN A 270 7.23 0.59 -7.65
CA ASN A 270 6.60 -0.03 -6.48
C ASN A 270 6.75 0.81 -5.19
N ILE A 271 7.30 2.02 -5.25
CA ILE A 271 7.35 2.94 -4.09
C ILE A 271 6.01 3.65 -3.98
N LEU A 272 5.43 3.64 -2.77
CA LEU A 272 4.28 4.47 -2.38
C LEU A 272 4.53 5.92 -2.82
N GLY A 273 3.55 6.53 -3.50
CA GLY A 273 3.63 7.93 -3.90
C GLY A 273 3.84 8.82 -2.67
N VAL A 274 4.82 9.73 -2.70
CA VAL A 274 4.97 10.72 -1.63
C VAL A 274 3.82 11.70 -1.73
N GLY A 275 3.04 11.74 -0.66
CA GLY A 275 1.86 12.58 -0.62
C GLY A 275 2.06 13.98 -0.12
N THR A 276 2.80 14.09 0.98
CA THR A 276 3.25 15.38 1.47
C THR A 276 4.52 15.19 2.30
N VAL A 277 5.36 16.22 2.29
CA VAL A 277 6.48 16.38 3.21
C VAL A 277 6.11 17.47 4.19
N PHE A 278 6.49 17.31 5.44
CA PHE A 278 6.19 18.27 6.49
C PHE A 278 7.41 18.53 7.38
N LYS A 279 7.40 19.69 8.03
CA LYS A 279 8.49 20.13 8.91
C LYS A 279 7.99 20.30 10.34
N VAL A 280 8.75 19.73 11.27
CA VAL A 280 8.54 19.74 12.72
C VAL A 280 9.87 20.03 13.43
N LYS A 281 9.85 20.09 14.77
CA LYS A 281 11.10 20.11 15.56
C LYS A 281 11.81 18.76 15.44
N ALA A 282 13.14 18.76 15.47
CA ALA A 282 13.87 17.51 15.55
C ALA A 282 13.63 16.84 16.92
N GLY A 283 13.43 15.51 16.94
CA GLY A 283 13.30 14.76 18.18
C GLY A 283 12.41 13.51 18.10
N ASN A 284 12.14 12.93 19.27
CA ASN A 284 11.26 11.77 19.43
C ASN A 284 9.84 12.23 19.72
N TYR A 285 8.85 11.60 19.10
CA TYR A 285 7.45 11.97 19.20
C TYR A 285 6.62 10.78 19.66
N ALA A 286 5.75 11.00 20.64
CA ALA A 286 4.69 10.07 21.01
C ALA A 286 3.63 10.05 19.91
N VAL A 287 3.23 8.86 19.49
CA VAL A 287 2.13 8.67 18.54
C VAL A 287 0.90 8.21 19.31
N THR A 288 -0.18 8.98 19.19
CA THR A 288 -1.49 8.66 19.73
C THR A 288 -2.46 8.50 18.57
N TRP A 289 -3.23 7.43 18.58
CA TRP A 289 -4.31 7.21 17.64
C TRP A 289 -5.64 7.24 18.34
N GLY A 290 -6.67 7.71 17.65
CA GLY A 290 -8.02 7.69 18.15
C GLY A 290 -9.05 7.76 17.03
N TRP A 291 -10.29 7.52 17.40
CA TRP A 291 -11.43 7.60 16.51
C TRP A 291 -12.60 8.26 17.24
N ASP A 292 -13.41 9.01 16.50
CA ASP A 292 -14.59 9.62 17.08
C ASP A 292 -15.67 9.89 16.04
N ASN A 293 -16.78 10.45 16.50
CA ASN A 293 -17.92 10.81 15.66
C ASN A 293 -18.14 12.32 15.61
N VAL A 294 -18.25 12.87 14.41
CA VAL A 294 -18.71 14.25 14.16
C VAL A 294 -19.95 14.18 13.27
N ASP A 295 -21.09 14.65 13.79
CA ASP A 295 -22.36 14.65 13.04
C ASP A 295 -22.73 13.26 12.50
N GLU A 296 -22.62 12.24 13.36
CA GLU A 296 -22.90 10.83 13.05
C GLU A 296 -21.95 10.22 12.00
N LYS A 297 -20.86 10.91 11.66
CA LYS A 297 -19.80 10.38 10.80
C LYS A 297 -18.58 10.02 11.62
N GLU A 298 -18.16 8.77 11.49
CA GLU A 298 -16.93 8.27 12.08
C GLU A 298 -15.72 8.86 11.38
N PHE A 299 -14.69 9.18 12.16
CA PHE A 299 -13.38 9.53 11.65
C PHE A 299 -12.29 9.06 12.59
N ALA A 300 -11.12 8.82 12.01
CA ALA A 300 -9.93 8.43 12.72
C ALA A 300 -8.88 9.55 12.62
N TRP A 301 -8.02 9.62 13.62
CA TRP A 301 -6.99 10.64 13.71
C TRP A 301 -5.72 10.08 14.34
N VAL A 302 -4.59 10.65 13.92
CA VAL A 302 -3.27 10.38 14.48
C VAL A 302 -2.69 11.70 14.97
N ARG A 303 -2.33 11.76 16.25
CA ARG A 303 -1.55 12.86 16.82
C ARG A 303 -0.13 12.40 17.08
N ILE A 304 0.83 13.19 16.63
CA ILE A 304 2.26 12.94 16.82
C ILE A 304 2.84 14.13 17.59
N SER A 305 3.18 13.93 18.86
CA SER A 305 3.58 15.00 19.79
C SER A 305 5.01 14.82 20.30
N LEU A 306 5.82 15.87 20.25
CA LEU A 306 7.22 15.86 20.70
C LEU A 306 7.29 15.45 22.18
N LYS A 307 8.11 14.44 22.50
CA LYS A 307 8.43 14.04 23.88
C LYS A 307 9.40 15.06 24.47
N GLU A 308 9.09 15.56 25.66
CA GLU A 308 9.97 16.45 26.44
C GLU A 308 11.22 15.73 26.96
#